data_AF-A0A7S4KYS4-F1
#
_entry.id   AF-A0A7S4KYS4-F1
#
_cell.length_a   1.000
_cell.length_b   1.000
_cell.length_c   1.000
_cell.angle_alpha   90.00
_cell.angle_beta   90.00
_cell.angle_gamma   90.00
#
_symmetry.space_group_name_H-M   'P 1'
#
loop_
_entity.id
_entity.type
_entity.pdbx_description
1 polymer ?
#
loop_
_entity_poly.entity_id
_entity_poly.type
_entity_poly.pdbx_seq_one_letter_code
_entity_poly.pdbx_strand_id
1 'polypeptide(L)'
;DLQAFLTLCFFASAVALGSVETLPSSTDKKSSKTASSGILCREQTEEWKGWMQLVFLWYHYFHVHEAYTFVRVCIASYVFLTGFGNFRYFYTTKDLSLRRLARVMWRINFFSICLMVVLQNQYMLYYICALHSVFTVLTYLVLRVYPRGNSSTFWMSVKILAVFCLSEYIWGMMDRGSFDAVWSPLRSILEFHHTTGSHRHDPMHEWYFRSKLDHLVWIFGMLAAFALPKLEKFIMWIGKRSIRSLPCFFGVLIVLSAYWKIFLCMDKFVYNTYHPYVSIIPILGYILLRNIFPFFRNRYSLILQLVGKITLECYLLQMHIWMGTRGPNGPAEYNLHVPFQMPFAECNFVYFSALHFFCAYCTFHATETLKDVVIPSE
;
A
#
# COMPACT_ATOMS: atom_id res chain seq x y z
N ASP A 1 15.34 9.81 -15.57
CA ASP A 1 16.67 9.18 -15.52
C ASP A 1 16.54 7.74 -15.01
N LEU A 2 16.40 6.78 -15.94
CA LEU A 2 16.21 5.37 -15.60
C LEU A 2 17.46 4.76 -14.93
N GLN A 3 18.65 5.18 -15.34
CA GLN A 3 19.90 4.63 -14.80
C GLN A 3 20.07 5.02 -13.33
N ALA A 4 19.87 6.30 -12.98
CA ALA A 4 19.91 6.74 -11.60
C ALA A 4 18.87 6.02 -10.71
N PHE A 5 17.65 5.84 -11.22
CA PHE A 5 16.60 5.09 -10.54
C PHE A 5 17.01 3.64 -10.23
N LEU A 6 17.56 2.93 -11.22
CA LEU A 6 18.02 1.55 -11.04
C LEU A 6 19.20 1.47 -10.07
N THR A 7 20.20 2.36 -10.21
CA THR A 7 21.35 2.42 -9.31
C THR A 7 20.93 2.61 -7.86
N LEU A 8 19.97 3.49 -7.58
CA LEU A 8 19.44 3.69 -6.23
C LEU A 8 18.66 2.47 -5.72
N CYS A 9 17.88 1.79 -6.57
CA CYS A 9 17.23 0.53 -6.21
C CYS A 9 18.24 -0.56 -5.83
N PHE A 10 19.33 -0.69 -6.59
CA PHE A 10 20.41 -1.62 -6.26
C PHE A 10 21.11 -1.24 -4.95
N PHE A 11 21.41 0.06 -4.78
CA PHE A 11 22.04 0.56 -3.55
C PHE A 11 21.17 0.31 -2.32
N ALA A 12 19.87 0.64 -2.36
CA ALA A 12 18.97 0.35 -1.25
C ALA A 12 18.82 -1.14 -0.98
N SER A 13 18.85 -1.99 -2.02
CA SER A 13 18.86 -3.45 -1.82
C SER A 13 20.12 -3.90 -1.09
N ALA A 14 21.29 -3.36 -1.43
CA ALA A 14 22.54 -3.67 -0.75
C ALA A 14 22.54 -3.19 0.72
N VAL A 15 22.05 -1.97 0.98
CA VAL A 15 21.89 -1.43 2.33
C VAL A 15 20.88 -2.24 3.14
N ALA A 16 19.79 -2.70 2.50
CA ALA A 16 18.81 -3.56 3.14
C ALA A 16 19.42 -4.91 3.57
N LEU A 17 20.29 -5.48 2.75
CA LEU A 17 21.04 -6.70 3.09
C LEU A 17 22.05 -6.48 4.24
N GLY A 18 22.62 -5.27 4.35
CA GLY A 18 23.51 -4.89 5.45
C GLY A 18 22.79 -4.61 6.79
N SER A 19 21.47 -4.41 6.77
CA SER A 19 20.65 -4.05 7.94
C SER A 19 19.69 -5.18 8.35
N VAL A 20 20.08 -6.43 8.09
CA VAL A 20 19.24 -7.59 8.36
C VAL A 20 19.27 -7.96 9.83
N GLU A 21 18.10 -7.93 10.46
CA GLU A 21 17.87 -8.34 11.84
C GLU A 21 17.03 -9.61 11.92
N THR A 22 17.15 -10.35 13.03
CA THR A 22 16.29 -11.50 13.31
C THR A 22 15.00 -11.06 13.99
N LEU A 23 13.88 -11.67 13.62
CA LEU A 23 12.59 -11.42 14.26
C LEU A 23 12.67 -11.74 15.77
N PRO A 24 12.06 -10.92 16.65
CA PRO A 24 12.07 -11.15 18.09
C PRO A 24 11.44 -12.50 18.45
N SER A 25 12.11 -13.26 19.33
CA SER A 25 11.71 -14.60 19.77
C SER A 25 10.36 -14.57 20.50
N SER A 26 9.59 -15.66 20.45
CA SER A 26 8.30 -15.79 21.15
C SER A 26 8.43 -15.75 22.68
N THR A 27 9.63 -15.98 23.21
CA THR A 27 9.95 -15.95 24.65
C THR A 27 9.95 -14.53 25.22
N ASP A 28 10.28 -13.52 24.41
CA ASP A 28 10.32 -12.10 24.82
C ASP A 28 8.93 -11.42 24.76
N LYS A 29 7.91 -12.11 24.24
CA LYS A 29 6.59 -11.55 23.88
C LYS A 29 5.47 -11.81 24.91
N LYS A 30 5.79 -12.20 26.15
CA LYS A 30 4.79 -12.46 27.21
C LYS A 30 3.93 -11.23 27.59
N SER A 31 4.20 -10.02 27.08
CA SER A 31 3.39 -8.81 27.32
C SER A 31 2.46 -8.40 26.16
N SER A 32 2.46 -9.09 25.01
CA SER A 32 1.71 -8.68 23.81
C SER A 32 0.85 -9.81 23.25
N LYS A 33 -0.46 -9.76 23.49
CA LYS A 33 -1.48 -10.77 23.11
C LYS A 33 -1.67 -11.00 21.60
N THR A 34 -0.80 -10.49 20.72
CA THR A 34 -1.01 -10.52 19.25
C THR A 34 0.20 -10.97 18.42
N ALA A 35 1.33 -11.34 19.02
CA ALA A 35 2.54 -11.62 18.26
C ALA A 35 2.72 -13.12 17.97
N SER A 36 1.99 -13.65 16.98
CA SER A 36 2.33 -14.93 16.35
C SER A 36 3.61 -14.77 15.51
N SER A 37 4.65 -15.56 15.77
CA SER A 37 5.78 -15.77 14.85
C SER A 37 5.24 -16.42 13.58
N GLY A 38 4.80 -15.59 12.64
CA GLY A 38 3.97 -15.99 11.52
C GLY A 38 4.30 -15.21 10.26
N ILE A 39 3.82 -15.73 9.14
CA ILE A 39 4.04 -15.15 7.81
C ILE A 39 3.36 -13.79 7.73
N LEU A 40 4.03 -12.83 7.08
CA LEU A 40 3.56 -11.43 7.04
C LEU A 40 3.33 -10.88 8.46
N CYS A 41 4.34 -11.05 9.31
CA CYS A 41 4.41 -10.33 10.58
C CYS A 41 4.51 -8.82 10.34
N ARG A 42 4.27 -8.03 11.40
CA ARG A 42 4.24 -6.56 11.31
C ARG A 42 5.54 -6.03 10.72
N GLU A 43 6.68 -6.52 11.21
CA GLU A 43 8.01 -6.14 10.81
C GLU A 43 8.25 -6.42 9.30
N GLN A 44 7.84 -7.59 8.80
CA GLN A 44 7.93 -7.91 7.37
C GLN A 44 7.00 -7.06 6.50
N THR A 45 5.78 -6.79 6.97
CA THR A 45 4.86 -5.93 6.20
C THR A 45 5.34 -4.49 6.16
N GLU A 46 5.96 -3.99 7.23
CA GLU A 46 6.60 -2.67 7.27
C GLU A 46 7.82 -2.65 6.35
N GLU A 47 8.71 -3.65 6.38
CA GLU A 47 9.82 -3.77 5.43
C GLU A 47 9.35 -3.73 3.98
N TRP A 48 8.30 -4.51 3.64
CA TRP A 48 7.75 -4.55 2.30
C TRP A 48 7.22 -3.18 1.86
N LYS A 49 6.49 -2.49 2.74
CA LYS A 49 6.06 -1.11 2.50
C LYS A 49 7.26 -0.18 2.30
N GLY A 50 8.29 -0.26 3.13
CA GLY A 50 9.48 0.58 3.00
C GLY A 50 10.17 0.43 1.65
N TRP A 51 10.36 -0.81 1.19
CA TRP A 51 10.89 -1.09 -0.15
C TRP A 51 10.03 -0.45 -1.25
N MET A 52 8.71 -0.69 -1.21
CA MET A 52 7.79 -0.12 -2.20
C MET A 52 7.76 1.41 -2.13
N GLN A 53 7.92 2.00 -0.95
CA GLN A 53 7.94 3.44 -0.76
C GLN A 53 9.16 4.06 -1.44
N LEU A 54 10.35 3.49 -1.28
CA LEU A 54 11.56 4.00 -1.96
C LEU A 54 11.43 3.96 -3.48
N VAL A 55 10.92 2.83 -4.02
CA VAL A 55 10.62 2.72 -5.46
C VAL A 55 9.65 3.81 -5.90
N PHE A 56 8.56 4.01 -5.14
CA PHE A 56 7.53 4.99 -5.46
C PHE A 56 8.08 6.43 -5.45
N LEU A 57 8.88 6.75 -4.44
CA LEU A 57 9.57 8.01 -4.25
C LEU A 57 10.48 8.34 -5.45
N TRP A 58 11.36 7.41 -5.82
CA TRP A 58 12.30 7.63 -6.92
C TRP A 58 11.64 7.60 -8.30
N TYR A 59 10.58 6.81 -8.47
CA TYR A 59 9.78 6.84 -9.70
C TYR A 59 9.28 8.27 -10.00
N HIS A 60 8.76 8.98 -9.00
CA HIS A 60 8.28 10.36 -9.18
C HIS A 60 9.45 11.34 -9.35
N TYR A 61 10.47 11.25 -8.50
CA TYR A 61 11.60 12.19 -8.55
C TYR A 61 12.38 12.15 -9.88
N PHE A 62 12.61 10.94 -10.44
CA PHE A 62 13.35 10.77 -11.69
C PHE A 62 12.46 10.71 -12.94
N HIS A 63 11.15 10.87 -12.79
CA HIS A 63 10.15 10.83 -13.86
C HIS A 63 10.26 9.59 -14.77
N VAL A 64 10.44 8.39 -14.18
CA VAL A 64 10.70 7.15 -14.92
C VAL A 64 9.40 6.47 -15.33
N HIS A 65 8.74 6.99 -16.37
CA HIS A 65 7.42 6.52 -16.80
C HIS A 65 7.39 5.04 -17.22
N GLU A 66 8.52 4.47 -17.65
CA GLU A 66 8.67 3.07 -18.04
C GLU A 66 8.39 2.10 -16.89
N ALA A 67 8.63 2.53 -15.64
CA ALA A 67 8.36 1.73 -14.46
C ALA A 67 6.89 1.78 -13.99
N TYR A 68 6.00 2.44 -14.74
CA TYR A 68 4.59 2.63 -14.36
C TYR A 68 3.88 1.31 -14.01
N THR A 69 4.00 0.28 -14.85
CA THR A 69 3.32 -1.02 -14.64
C THR A 69 3.79 -1.69 -13.35
N PHE A 70 5.09 -1.60 -13.03
CA PHE A 70 5.65 -2.09 -11.79
C PHE A 70 5.18 -1.29 -10.57
N VAL A 71 5.20 0.04 -10.66
CA VAL A 71 4.68 0.93 -9.59
C VAL A 71 3.20 0.69 -9.34
N ARG A 72 2.42 0.39 -10.37
CA ARG A 72 1.02 -0.03 -10.23
C ARG A 72 0.87 -1.31 -9.40
N VAL A 73 1.74 -2.31 -9.61
CA VAL A 73 1.77 -3.51 -8.76
C VAL A 73 2.12 -3.17 -7.31
N CYS A 74 3.01 -2.20 -7.06
CA CYS A 74 3.29 -1.71 -5.71
C CYS A 74 2.06 -1.06 -5.06
N ILE A 75 1.29 -0.25 -5.80
CA ILE A 75 0.04 0.34 -5.29
C ILE A 75 -0.97 -0.76 -4.95
N ALA A 76 -1.16 -1.74 -5.84
CA ALA A 76 -2.03 -2.89 -5.59
C ALA A 76 -1.59 -3.68 -4.35
N SER A 77 -0.28 -3.78 -4.10
CA SER A 77 0.30 -4.41 -2.91
C SER A 77 -0.03 -3.64 -1.62
N TYR A 78 -0.01 -2.30 -1.65
CA TYR A 78 -0.47 -1.47 -0.52
C TYR A 78 -1.96 -1.68 -0.23
N VAL A 79 -2.80 -1.74 -1.27
CA VAL A 79 -4.24 -1.99 -1.13
C VAL A 79 -4.50 -3.42 -0.63
N PHE A 80 -3.76 -4.41 -1.12
CA PHE A 80 -3.77 -5.77 -0.59
C PHE A 80 -3.46 -5.80 0.91
N LEU A 81 -2.39 -5.11 1.34
CA LEU A 81 -2.00 -5.01 2.75
C LEU A 81 -3.07 -4.32 3.61
N THR A 82 -3.89 -3.45 3.01
CA THR A 82 -5.00 -2.79 3.68
C THR A 82 -6.14 -3.76 3.95
N GLY A 83 -6.57 -4.52 2.93
CA GLY A 83 -7.54 -5.59 3.10
C GLY A 83 -7.04 -6.65 4.09
N PHE A 84 -5.81 -7.13 3.90
CA PHE A 84 -5.17 -8.15 4.74
C PHE A 84 -5.04 -7.71 6.20
N GLY A 85 -4.45 -6.55 6.45
CA GLY A 85 -4.15 -6.06 7.79
C GLY A 85 -5.40 -5.72 8.59
N ASN A 86 -6.33 -4.98 7.98
CA ASN A 86 -7.59 -4.62 8.63
C ASN A 86 -8.45 -5.86 8.91
N PHE A 87 -8.60 -6.75 7.93
CA PHE A 87 -9.36 -7.99 8.12
C PHE A 87 -8.74 -8.85 9.22
N ARG A 88 -7.42 -9.10 9.16
CA ARG A 88 -6.72 -9.89 10.18
C ARG A 88 -6.92 -9.30 11.56
N TYR A 89 -6.79 -7.98 11.73
CA TYR A 89 -7.01 -7.32 13.01
C TYR A 89 -8.44 -7.52 13.50
N PHE A 90 -9.45 -7.11 12.73
CA PHE A 90 -10.86 -7.17 13.13
C PHE A 90 -11.34 -8.61 13.37
N TYR A 91 -10.88 -9.56 12.56
CA TYR A 91 -11.25 -10.97 12.67
C TYR A 91 -10.63 -11.64 13.91
N THR A 92 -9.34 -11.37 14.19
CA THR A 92 -8.63 -12.03 15.31
C THR A 92 -8.95 -11.38 16.65
N THR A 93 -8.96 -10.05 16.72
CA THR A 93 -9.24 -9.31 17.97
C THR A 93 -10.72 -9.30 18.31
N LYS A 94 -11.60 -9.51 17.32
CA LYS A 94 -13.06 -9.35 17.42
C LYS A 94 -13.50 -7.95 17.85
N ASP A 95 -12.60 -6.96 17.81
CA ASP A 95 -12.89 -5.58 18.12
C ASP A 95 -13.47 -4.88 16.88
N LEU A 96 -14.80 -4.85 16.79
CA LEU A 96 -15.54 -4.10 15.78
C LEU A 96 -16.06 -2.76 16.33
N SER A 97 -15.30 -2.12 17.23
CA SER A 97 -15.67 -0.81 17.76
C SER A 97 -15.48 0.30 16.71
N LEU A 98 -16.38 1.28 16.73
CA LEU A 98 -16.24 2.50 15.93
C LEU A 98 -15.00 3.30 16.34
N ARG A 99 -14.57 3.20 17.59
CA ARG A 99 -13.34 3.82 18.10
C ARG A 99 -12.10 3.29 17.38
N ARG A 100 -12.02 1.97 17.18
CA ARG A 100 -10.92 1.38 16.42
C ARG A 100 -10.94 1.85 14.98
N LEU A 101 -12.11 1.84 14.34
CA LEU A 101 -12.26 2.35 12.98
C LEU A 101 -11.81 3.82 12.88
N ALA A 102 -12.23 4.67 13.82
CA ALA A 102 -11.82 6.07 13.88
C ALA A 102 -10.30 6.26 14.00
N ARG A 103 -9.62 5.44 14.83
CA ARG A 103 -8.14 5.46 14.92
C ARG A 103 -7.45 5.07 13.61
N VAL A 104 -7.99 4.09 12.87
CA VAL A 104 -7.44 3.73 11.55
C VAL A 104 -7.70 4.83 10.52
N MET A 105 -8.92 5.41 10.53
CA MET A 105 -9.26 6.53 9.66
C MET A 105 -8.42 7.77 9.95
N TRP A 106 -8.07 8.03 11.21
CA TRP A 106 -7.15 9.09 11.59
C TRP A 106 -5.78 8.89 10.94
N ARG A 107 -5.19 7.70 11.10
CA ARG A 107 -3.86 7.38 10.55
C ARG A 107 -3.78 7.59 9.04
N ILE A 108 -4.87 7.30 8.32
CA ILE A 108 -4.94 7.40 6.85
C ILE A 108 -5.19 8.86 6.40
N ASN A 109 -6.02 9.61 7.13
CA ASN A 109 -6.60 10.85 6.59
C ASN A 109 -6.14 12.13 7.26
N PHE A 110 -5.74 12.10 8.54
CA PHE A 110 -5.51 13.33 9.30
C PHE A 110 -4.48 14.24 8.64
N PHE A 111 -3.34 13.67 8.25
CA PHE A 111 -2.27 14.46 7.63
C PHE A 111 -2.63 14.96 6.22
N SER A 112 -3.29 14.14 5.40
CA SER A 112 -3.72 14.56 4.06
C SER A 112 -4.80 15.64 4.11
N ILE A 113 -5.71 15.60 5.10
CA ILE A 113 -6.67 16.68 5.37
C ILE A 113 -5.96 17.97 5.78
N CYS A 114 -4.94 17.90 6.64
CA CYS A 114 -4.16 19.08 7.00
C CYS A 114 -3.49 19.70 5.77
N LEU A 115 -2.86 18.88 4.92
CA LEU A 115 -2.25 19.36 3.67
C LEU A 115 -3.30 19.93 2.70
N MET A 116 -4.48 19.30 2.61
CA MET A 116 -5.59 19.78 1.79
C MET A 116 -6.00 21.21 2.21
N VAL A 117 -6.20 21.44 3.51
CA VAL A 117 -6.61 22.74 4.03
C VAL A 117 -5.50 23.80 3.89
N VAL A 118 -4.27 23.47 4.29
CA VAL A 118 -3.16 24.42 4.30
C VAL A 118 -2.75 24.83 2.88
N LEU A 119 -2.72 23.87 1.95
CA LEU A 119 -2.27 24.11 0.57
C LEU A 119 -3.43 24.41 -0.39
N GLN A 120 -4.66 24.51 0.12
CA GLN A 120 -5.89 24.75 -0.66
C GLN A 120 -6.08 23.74 -1.80
N ASN A 121 -5.63 22.49 -1.58
CA ASN A 121 -5.80 21.39 -2.52
C ASN A 121 -7.12 20.65 -2.26
N GLN A 122 -7.56 19.83 -3.20
CA GLN A 122 -8.65 18.88 -3.04
C GLN A 122 -8.11 17.55 -2.52
N TYR A 123 -8.92 16.86 -1.73
CA TYR A 123 -8.55 15.62 -1.07
C TYR A 123 -8.05 14.53 -2.04
N MET A 124 -8.67 14.46 -3.23
CA MET A 124 -8.30 13.50 -4.28
C MET A 124 -6.92 13.70 -4.90
N LEU A 125 -6.26 14.83 -4.67
CA LEU A 125 -4.83 14.95 -4.98
C LEU A 125 -4.02 13.84 -4.27
N TYR A 126 -4.45 13.49 -3.06
CA TYR A 126 -3.90 12.40 -2.26
C TYR A 126 -4.75 11.12 -2.35
N TYR A 127 -5.17 10.74 -3.56
CA TYR A 127 -6.14 9.67 -3.83
C TYR A 127 -5.86 8.34 -3.11
N ILE A 128 -4.59 8.02 -2.81
CA ILE A 128 -4.23 6.83 -2.03
C ILE A 128 -4.96 6.84 -0.68
N CYS A 129 -5.04 7.99 0.01
CA CYS A 129 -5.78 8.10 1.27
C CYS A 129 -7.27 7.76 1.09
N ALA A 130 -7.90 8.23 0.01
CA ALA A 130 -9.30 7.94 -0.31
C ALA A 130 -9.52 6.44 -0.55
N LEU A 131 -8.64 5.84 -1.36
CA LEU A 131 -8.68 4.42 -1.71
C LEU A 131 -8.55 3.52 -0.46
N HIS A 132 -7.54 3.79 0.37
CA HIS A 132 -7.30 3.07 1.60
C HIS A 132 -8.45 3.23 2.60
N SER A 133 -9.05 4.42 2.69
CA SER A 133 -10.20 4.70 3.55
C SER A 133 -11.44 3.90 3.15
N VAL A 134 -11.81 3.94 1.87
CA VAL A 134 -12.97 3.20 1.35
C VAL A 134 -12.81 1.70 1.57
N PHE A 135 -11.67 1.12 1.20
CA PHE A 135 -11.46 -0.33 1.37
C PHE A 135 -11.33 -0.74 2.85
N THR A 136 -10.87 0.15 3.73
CA THR A 136 -10.92 -0.07 5.19
C THR A 136 -12.36 -0.15 5.68
N VAL A 137 -13.20 0.81 5.29
CA VAL A 137 -14.62 0.83 5.68
C VAL A 137 -15.36 -0.37 5.10
N LEU A 138 -15.15 -0.72 3.83
CA LEU A 138 -15.74 -1.92 3.22
C LEU A 138 -15.32 -3.19 3.97
N THR A 139 -14.03 -3.37 4.26
CA THR A 139 -13.53 -4.51 5.05
C THR A 139 -14.21 -4.57 6.43
N TYR A 140 -14.35 -3.44 7.11
CA TYR A 140 -15.06 -3.34 8.38
C TYR A 140 -16.54 -3.74 8.24
N LEU A 141 -17.23 -3.26 7.21
CA LEU A 141 -18.63 -3.58 6.93
C LEU A 141 -18.85 -5.07 6.69
N VAL A 142 -17.96 -5.75 5.94
CA VAL A 142 -18.06 -7.20 5.71
C VAL A 142 -18.09 -7.99 7.03
N LEU A 143 -17.22 -7.62 7.97
CA LEU A 143 -17.16 -8.28 9.28
C LEU A 143 -18.29 -7.82 10.22
N ARG A 144 -18.77 -6.59 10.06
CA ARG A 144 -19.85 -6.01 10.88
C ARG A 144 -21.24 -6.51 10.49
N VAL A 145 -21.50 -6.77 9.22
CA VAL A 145 -22.74 -7.37 8.74
C VAL A 145 -22.78 -8.83 9.17
N TYR A 146 -23.79 -9.25 9.94
CA TYR A 146 -23.92 -10.59 10.51
C TYR A 146 -22.64 -11.11 11.25
N PRO A 147 -22.25 -10.51 12.39
CA PRO A 147 -21.01 -10.88 13.10
C PRO A 147 -20.98 -12.33 13.60
N ARG A 148 -22.15 -12.90 13.92
CA ARG A 148 -22.30 -14.30 14.37
C ARG A 148 -21.78 -15.29 13.31
N GLY A 149 -21.95 -14.96 12.03
CA GLY A 149 -21.44 -15.76 10.91
C GLY A 149 -19.92 -15.79 10.80
N ASN A 150 -19.20 -14.85 11.44
CA ASN A 150 -17.75 -14.76 11.30
C ASN A 150 -17.02 -15.97 11.87
N SER A 151 -17.65 -16.73 12.78
CA SER A 151 -17.04 -17.93 13.37
C SER A 151 -17.13 -19.16 12.45
N SER A 152 -17.99 -19.13 11.43
CA SER A 152 -18.20 -20.25 10.51
C SER A 152 -17.48 -20.01 9.18
N THR A 153 -16.68 -21.00 8.76
CA THR A 153 -15.99 -20.98 7.46
C THR A 153 -16.96 -20.80 6.30
N PHE A 154 -18.14 -21.42 6.36
CA PHE A 154 -19.15 -21.32 5.29
C PHE A 154 -19.64 -19.88 5.12
N TRP A 155 -20.11 -19.27 6.22
CA TRP A 155 -20.63 -17.90 6.18
C TRP A 155 -19.55 -16.89 5.79
N MET A 156 -18.29 -17.11 6.20
CA MET A 156 -17.20 -16.25 5.76
C MET A 156 -16.91 -16.38 4.27
N SER A 157 -16.91 -17.59 3.72
CA SER A 157 -16.75 -17.79 2.27
C SER A 157 -17.89 -17.12 1.49
N VAL A 158 -19.14 -17.24 1.96
CA VAL A 158 -20.31 -16.57 1.35
C VAL A 158 -20.12 -15.06 1.35
N LYS A 159 -19.68 -14.47 2.45
CA LYS A 159 -19.43 -13.02 2.54
C LYS A 159 -18.34 -12.54 1.58
N ILE A 160 -17.20 -13.25 1.53
CA ILE A 160 -16.10 -12.90 0.64
C ILE A 160 -16.54 -13.00 -0.82
N LEU A 161 -17.28 -14.05 -1.18
CA LEU A 161 -17.83 -14.22 -2.52
C LEU A 161 -18.86 -13.14 -2.87
N ALA A 162 -19.77 -12.81 -1.95
CA ALA A 162 -20.76 -11.76 -2.16
C ALA A 162 -20.10 -10.39 -2.43
N VAL A 163 -19.04 -10.07 -1.67
CA VAL A 163 -18.29 -8.82 -1.83
C VAL A 163 -17.47 -8.83 -3.12
N PHE A 164 -16.93 -9.98 -3.53
CA PHE A 164 -16.28 -10.14 -4.82
C PHE A 164 -17.25 -9.85 -5.97
N CYS A 165 -18.42 -10.49 -5.97
CA CYS A 165 -19.46 -10.24 -6.98
C CYS A 165 -19.96 -8.80 -6.97
N LEU A 166 -20.14 -8.21 -5.78
CA LEU A 166 -20.57 -6.82 -5.64
C LEU A 166 -19.50 -5.85 -6.19
N SER A 167 -18.22 -6.13 -5.96
CA SER A 167 -17.12 -5.30 -6.47
C SER A 167 -17.04 -5.37 -8.00
N GLU A 168 -17.11 -6.56 -8.59
CA GLU A 168 -17.18 -6.73 -10.06
C GLU A 168 -18.40 -6.03 -10.66
N TYR A 169 -19.54 -6.10 -9.98
CA TYR A 169 -20.74 -5.41 -10.43
C TYR A 169 -20.55 -3.88 -10.43
N ILE A 170 -20.07 -3.31 -9.31
CA ILE A 170 -19.93 -1.86 -9.14
C ILE A 170 -18.87 -1.27 -10.08
N TRP A 171 -17.71 -1.91 -10.23
CA TRP A 171 -16.59 -1.33 -10.98
C TRP A 171 -16.42 -1.91 -12.40
N GLY A 172 -16.90 -3.13 -12.63
CA GLY A 172 -16.77 -3.83 -13.91
C GLY A 172 -18.00 -3.69 -14.83
N MET A 173 -19.21 -3.85 -14.28
CA MET A 173 -20.45 -3.92 -15.08
C MET A 173 -21.27 -2.64 -15.09
N MET A 174 -21.28 -1.90 -13.97
CA MET A 174 -22.11 -0.71 -13.82
C MET A 174 -21.66 0.41 -14.77
N ASP A 175 -22.62 1.09 -15.39
CA ASP A 175 -22.37 2.24 -16.23
C ASP A 175 -21.89 3.45 -15.41
N ARG A 176 -21.32 4.44 -16.10
CA ARG A 176 -20.72 5.63 -15.46
C ARG A 176 -21.73 6.43 -14.63
N GLY A 177 -22.96 6.59 -15.10
CA GLY A 177 -23.99 7.38 -14.40
C GLY A 177 -24.43 6.70 -13.10
N SER A 178 -24.67 5.39 -13.16
CA SER A 178 -25.01 4.59 -11.98
C SER A 178 -23.85 4.55 -10.97
N PHE A 179 -22.60 4.51 -11.44
CA PHE A 179 -21.43 4.65 -10.57
C PHE A 179 -21.43 5.97 -9.81
N ASP A 180 -21.60 7.08 -10.51
CA ASP A 180 -21.59 8.40 -9.89
C ASP A 180 -22.78 8.56 -8.92
N ALA A 181 -23.91 7.90 -9.18
CA ALA A 181 -25.05 7.87 -8.26
C ALA A 181 -24.72 7.12 -6.95
N VAL A 182 -24.09 5.94 -7.02
CA VAL A 182 -23.66 5.17 -5.84
C VAL A 182 -22.68 5.97 -4.97
N TRP A 183 -21.77 6.72 -5.61
CA TRP A 183 -20.77 7.53 -4.92
C TRP A 183 -21.23 8.96 -4.60
N SER A 184 -22.45 9.34 -4.98
CA SER A 184 -23.00 10.68 -4.77
C SER A 184 -22.94 11.19 -3.32
N PRO A 185 -23.15 10.36 -2.26
CA PRO A 185 -23.06 10.85 -0.88
C PRO A 185 -21.65 11.28 -0.48
N LEU A 186 -20.61 10.78 -1.17
CA LEU A 186 -19.20 11.09 -0.93
C LEU A 186 -18.61 12.02 -2.01
N ARG A 187 -19.43 12.52 -2.93
CA ARG A 187 -18.98 13.31 -4.08
C ARG A 187 -18.16 14.53 -3.66
N SER A 188 -18.59 15.28 -2.64
CA SER A 188 -17.89 16.47 -2.16
C SER A 188 -16.47 16.19 -1.65
N ILE A 189 -16.21 14.96 -1.21
CA ILE A 189 -14.89 14.53 -0.72
C ILE A 189 -14.06 13.94 -1.87
N LEU A 190 -14.72 13.23 -2.78
CA LEU A 190 -14.09 12.44 -3.84
C LEU A 190 -13.95 13.20 -5.17
N GLU A 191 -14.37 14.46 -5.24
CA GLU A 191 -14.24 15.27 -6.45
C GLU A 191 -12.83 15.81 -6.65
N PHE A 192 -12.40 15.81 -7.91
CA PHE A 192 -11.13 16.38 -8.33
C PHE A 192 -11.31 17.19 -9.60
N HIS A 193 -11.07 18.49 -9.48
CA HIS A 193 -11.18 19.45 -10.56
C HIS A 193 -9.80 19.69 -11.15
N HIS A 194 -9.57 19.08 -12.31
CA HIS A 194 -8.31 19.24 -13.02
C HIS A 194 -8.12 20.70 -13.46
N THR A 195 -6.93 21.25 -13.18
CA THR A 195 -6.58 22.60 -13.66
C THR A 195 -6.27 22.62 -15.14
N THR A 196 -5.88 21.50 -15.76
CA THR A 196 -5.57 21.37 -17.19
C THR A 196 -5.92 19.96 -17.70
N GLY A 197 -6.12 19.79 -19.01
CA GLY A 197 -6.33 18.49 -19.65
C GLY A 197 -7.78 18.11 -20.00
N SER A 198 -7.94 16.93 -20.58
CA SER A 198 -9.20 16.41 -21.16
C SER A 198 -10.28 16.07 -20.13
N HIS A 199 -9.92 15.90 -18.87
CA HIS A 199 -10.85 15.48 -17.79
C HIS A 199 -11.37 16.63 -16.93
N ARG A 200 -11.17 17.88 -17.37
CA ARG A 200 -11.61 19.11 -16.66
C ARG A 200 -13.09 19.14 -16.31
N HIS A 201 -13.94 18.50 -17.14
CA HIS A 201 -15.39 18.51 -16.99
C HIS A 201 -15.95 17.25 -16.32
N ASP A 202 -15.10 16.32 -15.86
CA ASP A 202 -15.52 15.11 -15.13
C ASP A 202 -14.87 15.09 -13.74
N PRO A 203 -15.50 15.70 -12.71
CA PRO A 203 -14.94 15.77 -11.36
C PRO A 203 -14.79 14.41 -10.67
N MET A 204 -15.50 13.38 -11.12
CA MET A 204 -15.42 12.02 -10.56
C MET A 204 -14.42 11.14 -11.30
N HIS A 205 -13.72 11.68 -12.31
CA HIS A 205 -12.84 10.90 -13.19
C HIS A 205 -11.76 10.15 -12.41
N GLU A 206 -11.00 10.87 -11.59
CA GLU A 206 -9.91 10.28 -10.81
C GLU A 206 -10.42 9.23 -9.84
N TRP A 207 -11.54 9.48 -9.14
CA TRP A 207 -12.08 8.49 -8.22
C TRP A 207 -12.44 7.19 -8.94
N TYR A 208 -13.17 7.28 -10.05
CA TYR A 208 -13.55 6.11 -10.83
C TYR A 208 -12.35 5.37 -11.40
N PHE A 209 -11.44 6.09 -12.06
CA PHE A 209 -10.26 5.49 -12.66
C PHE A 209 -9.39 4.77 -11.63
N ARG A 210 -9.08 5.43 -10.50
CA ARG A 210 -8.21 4.87 -9.46
C ARG A 210 -8.85 3.71 -8.72
N SER A 211 -10.12 3.86 -8.32
CA SER A 211 -10.82 2.79 -7.58
C SER A 211 -11.09 1.57 -8.45
N LYS A 212 -11.37 1.75 -9.75
CA LYS A 212 -11.56 0.65 -10.71
C LYS A 212 -10.30 -0.18 -10.90
N LEU A 213 -9.11 0.39 -10.83
CA LEU A 213 -7.87 -0.38 -11.00
C LEU A 213 -7.63 -1.39 -9.87
N ASP A 214 -8.02 -1.05 -8.63
CA ASP A 214 -7.69 -1.81 -7.42
C ASP A 214 -8.92 -2.47 -6.76
N HIS A 215 -10.07 -2.54 -7.45
CA HIS A 215 -11.35 -2.95 -6.87
C HIS A 215 -11.41 -4.39 -6.33
N LEU A 216 -10.51 -5.28 -6.75
CA LEU A 216 -10.47 -6.68 -6.28
C LEU A 216 -9.36 -6.98 -5.28
N VAL A 217 -8.26 -6.21 -5.31
CA VAL A 217 -7.02 -6.64 -4.65
C VAL A 217 -7.13 -6.60 -3.11
N TRP A 218 -7.94 -5.71 -2.57
CA TRP A 218 -8.25 -5.69 -1.12
C TRP A 218 -9.04 -6.94 -0.68
N ILE A 219 -9.90 -7.49 -1.54
CA ILE A 219 -10.67 -8.72 -1.29
C ILE A 219 -9.73 -9.92 -1.27
N PHE A 220 -8.77 -9.98 -2.19
CA PHE A 220 -7.70 -10.97 -2.14
C PHE A 220 -6.85 -10.84 -0.87
N GLY A 221 -6.63 -9.61 -0.37
CA GLY A 221 -6.03 -9.36 0.94
C GLY A 221 -6.81 -10.02 2.08
N MET A 222 -8.13 -9.83 2.11
CA MET A 222 -9.02 -10.49 3.08
C MET A 222 -8.97 -12.02 2.97
N LEU A 223 -9.02 -12.55 1.74
CA LEU A 223 -8.96 -13.98 1.48
C LEU A 223 -7.62 -14.57 1.96
N ALA A 224 -6.51 -13.89 1.70
CA ALA A 224 -5.19 -14.29 2.17
C ALA A 224 -5.10 -14.27 3.70
N ALA A 225 -5.70 -13.26 4.37
CA ALA A 225 -5.78 -13.21 5.83
C ALA A 225 -6.62 -14.35 6.40
N PHE A 226 -7.74 -14.70 5.75
CA PHE A 226 -8.58 -15.83 6.14
C PHE A 226 -7.89 -17.19 5.93
N ALA A 227 -7.14 -17.33 4.84
CA ALA A 227 -6.38 -18.53 4.50
C ALA A 227 -5.02 -18.63 5.23
N LEU A 228 -4.61 -17.59 5.97
CA LEU A 228 -3.28 -17.46 6.57
C LEU A 228 -2.86 -18.70 7.39
N PRO A 229 -3.69 -19.31 8.26
CA PRO A 229 -3.29 -20.49 9.02
C PRO A 229 -2.97 -21.70 8.13
N LYS A 230 -3.64 -21.84 6.98
CA LYS A 230 -3.36 -22.91 6.00
C LYS A 230 -2.07 -22.60 5.24
N LEU A 231 -1.89 -21.35 4.83
CA LEU A 231 -0.68 -20.87 4.14
C LEU A 231 0.57 -21.06 5.02
N GLU A 232 0.47 -20.77 6.32
CA GLU A 232 1.55 -20.97 7.28
C GLU A 232 1.96 -22.43 7.40
N LYS A 233 0.99 -23.35 7.53
CA LYS A 233 1.25 -24.79 7.57
C LYS A 233 1.93 -25.28 6.29
N PHE A 234 1.47 -24.80 5.13
CA PHE A 234 2.05 -25.16 3.83
C PHE A 234 3.50 -24.68 3.71
N ILE A 235 3.78 -23.41 4.02
CA ILE A 235 5.14 -22.85 3.91
C ILE A 235 6.09 -23.48 4.95
N MET A 236 5.60 -23.80 6.14
CA MET A 236 6.38 -24.57 7.11
C MET A 236 6.71 -25.98 6.60
N TRP A 237 5.77 -26.65 5.93
CA TRP A 237 5.98 -27.98 5.35
C TRP A 237 7.00 -27.98 4.19
N ILE A 238 6.99 -26.94 3.34
CA ILE A 238 7.98 -26.74 2.28
C ILE A 238 9.36 -26.44 2.86
N GLY A 239 9.44 -25.48 3.79
CA GLY A 239 10.72 -24.99 4.33
C GLY A 239 11.48 -26.00 5.20
N LYS A 240 10.89 -27.13 5.57
CA LYS A 240 11.56 -28.20 6.36
C LYS A 240 12.64 -28.95 5.58
N ARG A 241 12.55 -29.01 4.24
CA ARG A 241 13.53 -29.75 3.42
C ARG A 241 13.86 -28.97 2.15
N SER A 242 15.15 -28.77 1.89
CA SER A 242 15.63 -28.04 0.70
C SER A 242 15.10 -28.61 -0.61
N ILE A 243 14.96 -29.94 -0.69
CA ILE A 243 14.42 -30.65 -1.86
C ILE A 243 12.98 -30.25 -2.23
N ARG A 244 12.20 -29.69 -1.30
CA ARG A 244 10.84 -29.18 -1.56
C ARG A 244 10.84 -27.67 -1.84
N SER A 245 11.71 -26.91 -1.18
CA SER A 245 11.77 -25.46 -1.35
C SER A 245 12.39 -25.05 -2.68
N LEU A 246 13.38 -25.77 -3.20
CA LEU A 246 14.05 -25.40 -4.45
C LEU A 246 13.12 -25.48 -5.68
N PRO A 247 12.38 -26.58 -5.93
CA PRO A 247 11.45 -26.62 -7.07
C PRO A 247 10.35 -25.55 -6.97
N CYS A 248 9.83 -25.30 -5.77
CA CYS A 248 8.83 -24.26 -5.54
C CYS A 248 9.41 -22.85 -5.77
N PHE A 249 10.64 -22.60 -5.33
CA PHE A 249 11.36 -21.35 -5.59
C PHE A 249 11.52 -21.08 -7.09
N PHE A 250 12.06 -22.05 -7.85
CA PHE A 250 12.22 -21.92 -9.29
C PHE A 250 10.87 -21.81 -10.01
N GLY A 251 9.86 -22.55 -9.58
CA GLY A 251 8.50 -22.45 -10.11
C GLY A 251 7.92 -21.04 -9.95
N VAL A 252 8.07 -20.43 -8.77
CA VAL A 252 7.63 -19.04 -8.54
C VAL A 252 8.43 -18.06 -9.40
N LEU A 253 9.75 -18.24 -9.52
CA LEU A 253 10.56 -17.39 -10.40
C LEU A 253 10.14 -17.48 -11.87
N ILE A 254 9.82 -18.68 -12.37
CA ILE A 254 9.32 -18.86 -13.74
C ILE A 254 7.99 -18.11 -13.93
N VAL A 255 7.05 -18.24 -12.98
CA VAL A 255 5.77 -17.52 -13.03
C VAL A 255 5.98 -16.00 -13.02
N LEU A 256 6.86 -15.49 -12.16
CA LEU A 256 7.16 -14.05 -12.11
C LEU A 256 7.88 -13.54 -13.37
N SER A 257 8.74 -14.37 -13.96
CA SER A 257 9.45 -14.05 -15.21
C SER A 257 8.48 -14.02 -16.40
N ALA A 258 7.55 -14.98 -16.45
CA ALA A 258 6.47 -14.98 -17.43
C ALA A 258 5.55 -13.76 -17.23
N TYR A 259 5.17 -13.44 -15.99
CA TYR A 259 4.39 -12.25 -15.67
C TYR A 259 5.10 -10.97 -16.11
N TRP A 260 6.41 -10.86 -15.88
CA TRP A 260 7.21 -9.72 -16.32
C TRP A 260 7.13 -9.55 -17.84
N LYS A 261 7.44 -10.62 -18.58
CA LYS A 261 7.46 -10.59 -20.05
C LYS A 261 6.08 -10.31 -20.65
N ILE A 262 5.03 -10.90 -20.08
CA ILE A 262 3.67 -10.79 -20.62
C ILE A 262 3.05 -9.45 -20.23
N PHE A 263 3.07 -9.06 -18.95
CA PHE A 263 2.27 -7.95 -18.44
C PHE A 263 3.07 -6.68 -18.15
N LEU A 264 4.27 -6.78 -17.57
CA LEU A 264 5.01 -5.56 -17.17
C LEU A 264 5.58 -4.79 -18.36
N CYS A 265 5.84 -5.47 -19.48
CA CYS A 265 6.28 -4.86 -20.73
C CYS A 265 5.14 -4.33 -21.62
N MET A 266 3.87 -4.44 -21.19
CA MET A 266 2.74 -3.91 -21.96
C MET A 266 2.69 -2.38 -21.89
N ASP A 267 2.06 -1.78 -22.90
CA ASP A 267 1.64 -0.38 -22.82
C ASP A 267 0.71 -0.16 -21.61
N LYS A 268 0.85 1.01 -20.96
CA LYS A 268 0.14 1.34 -19.73
C LYS A 268 -1.38 1.24 -19.87
N PHE A 269 -1.95 1.62 -21.01
CA PHE A 269 -3.40 1.63 -21.21
C PHE A 269 -3.93 0.21 -21.37
N VAL A 270 -3.19 -0.65 -22.07
CA VAL A 270 -3.51 -2.08 -22.19
C VAL A 270 -3.34 -2.78 -20.84
N TYR A 271 -2.25 -2.52 -20.13
CA TYR A 271 -2.02 -3.13 -18.81
C TYR A 271 -3.12 -2.78 -17.80
N ASN A 272 -3.61 -1.52 -17.82
CA ASN A 272 -4.65 -1.06 -16.91
C ASN A 272 -5.96 -1.88 -17.00
N THR A 273 -6.27 -2.51 -18.14
CA THR A 273 -7.47 -3.36 -18.27
C THR A 273 -7.29 -4.72 -17.59
N TYR A 274 -6.07 -5.27 -17.60
CA TYR A 274 -5.75 -6.55 -16.97
C TYR A 274 -5.39 -6.43 -15.49
N HIS A 275 -4.84 -5.28 -15.07
CA HIS A 275 -4.29 -5.03 -13.74
C HIS A 275 -5.18 -5.49 -12.57
N PRO A 276 -6.51 -5.24 -12.56
CA PRO A 276 -7.37 -5.69 -11.45
C PRO A 276 -7.32 -7.20 -11.21
N TYR A 277 -7.12 -7.98 -12.29
CA TYR A 277 -7.18 -9.44 -12.28
C TYR A 277 -5.81 -10.09 -12.09
N VAL A 278 -4.75 -9.48 -12.63
CA VAL A 278 -3.42 -10.10 -12.70
C VAL A 278 -2.45 -9.62 -11.62
N SER A 279 -2.72 -8.48 -10.98
CA SER A 279 -1.86 -7.89 -9.94
C SER A 279 -1.64 -8.80 -8.72
N ILE A 280 -2.55 -9.75 -8.47
CA ILE A 280 -2.42 -10.71 -7.38
C ILE A 280 -1.27 -11.71 -7.59
N ILE A 281 -0.88 -11.98 -8.84
CA ILE A 281 0.18 -12.94 -9.18
C ILE A 281 1.53 -12.51 -8.56
N PRO A 282 2.06 -11.30 -8.83
CA PRO A 282 3.31 -10.85 -8.22
C PRO A 282 3.21 -10.69 -6.70
N ILE A 283 2.03 -10.33 -6.17
CA ILE A 283 1.80 -10.22 -4.72
C ILE A 283 1.97 -11.59 -4.04
N LEU A 284 1.30 -12.63 -4.54
CA LEU A 284 1.43 -13.98 -4.00
C LEU A 284 2.83 -14.54 -4.22
N GLY A 285 3.44 -14.25 -5.38
CA GLY A 285 4.82 -14.62 -5.66
C GLY A 285 5.80 -14.02 -4.64
N TYR A 286 5.66 -12.73 -4.32
CA TYR A 286 6.44 -12.07 -3.27
C TYR A 286 6.24 -12.73 -1.91
N ILE A 287 4.99 -12.97 -1.49
CA ILE A 287 4.68 -13.61 -0.20
C ILE A 287 5.34 -15.00 -0.11
N LEU A 288 5.27 -15.79 -1.17
CA LEU A 288 5.90 -17.11 -1.22
C LEU A 288 7.43 -16.99 -1.16
N LEU A 289 8.07 -16.22 -2.04
CA LEU A 289 9.52 -16.05 -2.07
C LEU A 289 10.07 -15.52 -0.74
N ARG A 290 9.38 -14.55 -0.13
CA ARG A 290 9.79 -13.92 1.15
C ARG A 290 9.79 -14.91 2.31
N ASN A 291 9.00 -15.98 2.23
CA ASN A 291 8.76 -16.92 3.33
C ASN A 291 9.20 -18.36 3.06
N ILE A 292 9.59 -18.72 1.83
CA ILE A 292 9.91 -20.10 1.46
C ILE A 292 11.11 -20.66 2.23
N PHE A 293 12.18 -19.85 2.36
CA PHE A 293 13.37 -20.23 3.13
C PHE A 293 13.29 -19.72 4.57
N PRO A 294 13.70 -20.53 5.58
CA PRO A 294 13.74 -20.09 6.97
C PRO A 294 14.59 -18.83 7.20
N PHE A 295 15.68 -18.68 6.43
CA PHE A 295 16.57 -17.52 6.50
C PHE A 295 15.82 -16.21 6.27
N PHE A 296 15.08 -16.10 5.16
CA PHE A 296 14.29 -14.91 4.87
C PHE A 296 13.11 -14.79 5.83
N ARG A 297 12.37 -15.87 6.07
CA ARG A 297 11.17 -15.85 6.92
C ARG A 297 11.41 -15.29 8.32
N ASN A 298 12.57 -15.59 8.91
CA ASN A 298 12.87 -15.22 10.30
C ASN A 298 13.65 -13.90 10.43
N ARG A 299 13.84 -13.17 9.33
CA ARG A 299 14.63 -11.94 9.31
C ARG A 299 13.90 -10.82 8.60
N TYR A 300 14.26 -9.59 8.90
CA TYR A 300 13.78 -8.40 8.21
C TYR A 300 14.89 -7.36 8.08
N SER A 301 14.74 -6.40 7.15
CA SER A 301 15.65 -5.25 7.07
C SER A 301 15.14 -4.12 7.97
N LEU A 302 15.95 -3.71 8.95
CA LEU A 302 15.60 -2.64 9.89
C LEU A 302 15.36 -1.31 9.17
N ILE A 303 16.25 -0.94 8.23
CA ILE A 303 16.15 0.35 7.53
C ILE A 303 14.87 0.42 6.71
N LEU A 304 14.56 -0.64 5.95
CA LEU A 304 13.31 -0.70 5.19
C LEU A 304 12.09 -0.74 6.11
N GLN A 305 12.16 -1.43 7.25
CA GLN A 305 11.08 -1.41 8.23
C GLN A 305 10.83 0.01 8.78
N LEU A 306 11.88 0.77 9.09
CA LEU A 306 11.77 2.15 9.58
C LEU A 306 11.09 3.05 8.55
N VAL A 307 11.53 3.00 7.28
CA VAL A 307 10.84 3.70 6.18
C VAL A 307 9.39 3.22 6.07
N GLY A 308 9.17 1.92 6.23
CA GLY A 308 7.89 1.24 6.27
C GLY A 308 6.87 1.76 7.28
N LYS A 309 7.33 2.33 8.40
CA LYS A 309 6.47 2.89 9.45
C LYS A 309 5.93 4.27 9.08
N ILE A 310 6.71 5.03 8.32
CA ILE A 310 6.45 6.43 7.94
C ILE A 310 6.04 6.59 6.47
N THR A 311 5.62 5.50 5.80
CA THR A 311 5.38 5.52 4.34
C THR A 311 4.33 6.52 3.90
N LEU A 312 3.29 6.74 4.70
CA LEU A 312 2.23 7.69 4.34
C LEU A 312 2.77 9.11 4.31
N GLU A 313 3.54 9.50 5.32
CA GLU A 313 4.16 10.82 5.42
C GLU A 313 5.16 11.02 4.29
N CYS A 314 5.99 10.01 4.00
CA CYS A 314 6.88 10.03 2.84
C CYS A 314 6.11 10.19 1.52
N TYR A 315 5.01 9.46 1.34
CA TYR A 315 4.19 9.57 0.13
C TYR A 315 3.59 10.97 -0.03
N LEU A 316 3.07 11.56 1.04
CA LEU A 316 2.39 12.86 0.97
C LEU A 316 3.39 14.01 0.82
N LEU A 317 4.51 13.97 1.55
CA LEU A 317 5.49 15.06 1.54
C LEU A 317 6.35 15.11 0.27
N GLN A 318 6.42 14.03 -0.52
CA GLN A 318 7.26 14.04 -1.73
C GLN A 318 6.82 15.14 -2.71
N MET A 319 5.51 15.40 -2.79
CA MET A 319 4.92 16.40 -3.70
C MET A 319 5.17 17.85 -3.23
N HIS A 320 5.65 18.04 -2.00
CA HIS A 320 5.79 19.35 -1.36
C HIS A 320 7.21 19.67 -0.90
N ILE A 321 8.09 18.66 -0.81
CA ILE A 321 9.50 18.81 -0.44
C ILE A 321 10.42 18.53 -1.63
N TRP A 322 10.16 17.47 -2.40
CA TRP A 322 10.98 17.14 -3.57
C TRP A 322 10.53 17.81 -4.83
N MET A 323 9.21 17.90 -5.00
CA MET A 323 8.60 18.43 -6.21
C MET A 323 7.80 19.69 -5.90
N GLY A 324 7.58 20.49 -6.92
CA GLY A 324 6.73 21.68 -6.89
C GLY A 324 5.52 21.53 -7.80
N THR A 325 4.46 22.23 -7.44
CA THR A 325 3.23 22.36 -8.24
C THR A 325 3.08 23.81 -8.71
N ARG A 326 2.41 24.04 -9.84
CA ARG A 326 2.18 25.39 -10.39
C ARG A 326 0.99 26.13 -9.76
N GLY A 327 0.32 25.52 -8.79
CA GLY A 327 -0.85 26.07 -8.11
C GLY A 327 -1.69 25.00 -7.43
N PRO A 328 -2.82 25.39 -6.81
CA PRO A 328 -3.75 24.45 -6.18
C PRO A 328 -4.23 23.39 -7.17
N ASN A 329 -4.27 22.12 -6.73
CA ASN A 329 -4.62 20.95 -7.55
C ASN A 329 -3.72 20.72 -8.78
N GLY A 330 -2.56 21.39 -8.84
CA GLY A 330 -1.57 21.15 -9.88
C GLY A 330 -0.86 19.81 -9.67
N PRO A 331 -0.54 19.08 -10.75
CA PRO A 331 0.36 17.94 -10.63
C PRO A 331 1.75 18.41 -10.18
N ALA A 332 2.51 17.54 -9.52
CA ALA A 332 3.91 17.79 -9.23
C ALA A 332 4.69 17.70 -10.55
N GLU A 333 5.11 18.85 -11.09
CA GLU A 333 5.63 18.97 -12.46
C GLU A 333 7.14 19.07 -12.54
N TYR A 334 7.79 19.57 -11.49
CA TYR A 334 9.23 19.84 -11.48
C TYR A 334 9.84 19.56 -10.12
N ASN A 335 11.13 19.25 -10.10
CA ASN A 335 11.89 19.08 -8.88
C ASN A 335 12.27 20.45 -8.29
N LEU A 336 12.24 20.54 -6.96
CA LEU A 336 12.73 21.71 -6.24
C LEU A 336 14.26 21.68 -6.20
N HIS A 337 14.85 22.85 -6.37
CA HIS A 337 16.30 23.02 -6.39
C HIS A 337 16.75 23.99 -5.30
N VAL A 338 17.85 23.64 -4.63
CA VAL A 338 18.56 24.58 -3.74
C VAL A 338 19.04 25.76 -4.60
N PRO A 339 18.91 27.02 -4.14
CA PRO A 339 19.36 28.18 -4.88
C PRO A 339 20.82 28.03 -5.35
N PHE A 340 21.09 28.36 -6.61
CA PHE A 340 22.38 28.15 -7.28
C PHE A 340 23.56 28.82 -6.56
N GLN A 341 23.30 29.85 -5.72
CA GLN A 341 24.33 30.51 -4.93
C GLN A 341 24.90 29.66 -3.77
N MET A 342 24.32 28.50 -3.47
CA MET A 342 24.79 27.61 -2.41
C MET A 342 25.79 26.58 -2.95
N PRO A 343 26.91 26.30 -2.25
CA PRO A 343 27.98 25.41 -2.72
C PRO A 343 27.60 23.92 -2.84
N PHE A 344 26.34 23.56 -2.55
CA PHE A 344 25.82 22.19 -2.54
C PHE A 344 24.78 21.91 -3.63
N ALA A 345 24.72 22.73 -4.69
CA ALA A 345 23.76 22.55 -5.79
C ALA A 345 23.84 21.15 -6.43
N GLU A 346 25.03 20.54 -6.49
CA GLU A 346 25.22 19.16 -6.98
C GLU A 346 24.71 18.07 -6.01
N CYS A 347 24.54 18.42 -4.73
CA CYS A 347 24.00 17.53 -3.70
C CYS A 347 22.48 17.70 -3.49
N ASN A 348 21.77 18.32 -4.44
CA ASN A 348 20.34 18.63 -4.33
C ASN A 348 19.50 17.43 -3.86
N PHE A 349 19.70 16.27 -4.50
CA PHE A 349 18.99 15.05 -4.16
C PHE A 349 19.24 14.61 -2.71
N VAL A 350 20.49 14.66 -2.24
CA VAL A 350 20.86 14.23 -0.88
C VAL A 350 20.24 15.19 0.15
N TYR A 351 20.37 16.49 -0.07
CA TYR A 351 19.84 17.51 0.84
C TYR A 351 18.33 17.38 1.01
N PHE A 352 17.58 17.40 -0.10
CA PHE A 352 16.14 17.30 -0.02
C PHE A 352 15.68 15.91 0.44
N SER A 353 16.42 14.83 0.16
CA SER A 353 16.11 13.50 0.74
C SER A 353 16.24 13.51 2.26
N ALA A 354 17.32 14.08 2.81
CA ALA A 354 17.51 14.19 4.26
C ALA A 354 16.38 15.01 4.91
N LEU A 355 16.06 16.17 4.33
CA LEU A 355 14.94 17.00 4.78
C LEU A 355 13.60 16.26 4.69
N HIS A 356 13.36 15.55 3.59
CA HIS A 356 12.13 14.81 3.35
C HIS A 356 11.91 13.72 4.41
N PHE A 357 12.90 12.86 4.65
CA PHE A 357 12.80 11.80 5.66
C PHE A 357 12.72 12.35 7.08
N PHE A 358 13.43 13.44 7.38
CA PHE A 358 13.33 14.12 8.68
C PHE A 358 11.91 14.66 8.93
N CYS A 359 11.35 15.42 7.98
CA CYS A 359 9.99 15.94 8.09
C CYS A 359 8.95 14.82 8.17
N ALA A 360 9.12 13.74 7.40
CA ALA A 360 8.22 12.59 7.47
C ALA A 360 8.25 11.92 8.84
N TYR A 361 9.45 11.73 9.42
CA TYR A 361 9.62 11.18 10.76
C TYR A 361 8.95 12.05 11.83
N CYS A 362 9.24 13.36 11.84
CA CYS A 362 8.64 14.29 12.81
C CYS A 362 7.10 14.33 12.68
N THR A 363 6.59 14.37 11.45
CA THR A 363 5.14 14.40 11.20
C THR A 363 4.47 13.12 11.66
N PHE A 364 5.07 11.96 11.42
CA PHE A 364 4.55 10.68 11.87
C PHE A 364 4.37 10.66 13.40
N HIS A 365 5.41 11.05 14.14
CA HIS A 365 5.36 11.08 15.61
C HIS A 365 4.35 12.11 16.14
N ALA A 366 4.26 13.29 15.52
CA ALA A 366 3.29 14.31 15.89
C ALA A 366 1.85 13.83 15.69
N THR A 367 1.54 13.24 14.53
CA THR A 367 0.18 12.78 14.20
C THR A 367 -0.26 11.58 15.03
N GLU A 368 0.65 10.67 15.37
CA GLU A 368 0.38 9.56 16.29
C GLU A 368 0.15 10.04 17.73
N THR A 369 0.94 11.00 18.21
CA THR A 369 0.73 11.60 19.54
C THR A 369 -0.63 12.30 19.62
N LEU A 370 -0.98 13.08 18.60
CA LEU A 370 -2.29 13.74 18.52
C LEU A 370 -3.45 12.74 18.47
N LYS A 371 -3.30 11.64 17.72
CA LYS A 371 -4.29 10.57 17.67
C LYS A 371 -4.59 10.01 19.05
N ASP A 372 -3.55 9.74 19.84
CA ASP A 372 -3.71 9.13 21.16
C ASP A 372 -4.36 10.09 22.17
N VAL A 373 -4.20 11.41 21.97
CA VAL A 373 -4.90 12.44 22.75
C VAL A 373 -6.37 12.58 22.33
N VAL A 374 -6.64 12.67 21.03
CA VAL A 374 -8.00 12.94 20.49
C VAL A 374 -8.89 11.70 20.52
N ILE A 375 -8.31 10.52 20.28
CA ILE A 375 -9.02 9.23 20.25
C ILE A 375 -8.28 8.24 21.16
N PRO A 376 -8.47 8.35 22.48
CA PRO A 376 -7.77 7.51 23.46
C PRO A 376 -7.94 6.01 23.20
N SER A 377 -6.91 5.25 23.57
CA SER A 377 -6.87 3.80 23.37
C SER A 377 -7.87 3.02 24.22
N GLU A 378 -8.20 3.55 25.40
CA GLU A 378 -9.11 2.98 26.42
C GLU A 378 -10.47 3.68 26.47
#